data_AF-A0A2V6XEA3-F1
#
_entry.id   AF-A0A2V6XEA3-F1
#
_cell.length_a   1.000
_cell.length_b   1.000
_cell.length_c   1.000
_cell.angle_alpha   90.00
_cell.angle_beta   90.00
_cell.angle_gamma   90.00
#
_symmetry.space_group_name_H-M   'P 1'
#
loop_
_entity.id
_entity.type
_entity.pdbx_description
1 polymer ?
#
loop_
_entity_poly.entity_id
_entity_poly.type
_entity_poly.pdbx_seq_one_letter_code
_entity_poly.pdbx_strand_id
1 'polypeptide(L)'
;METPVKVTELGHVSLYVRDLDASRRFYRDILGLTETGSGKGGRILFFSAGVHHHDLSCERAHAEGGGPPPAGAPGLYHIAFAVGRTRDELARARRWVEAHGLTPFGEADTSFSIRDPDGTQIELTVNP
;
A
#
# COMPACT_ATOMS: atom_id res chain seq x y z
N MET A 1 -18.47 -32.74 -2.58
CA MET A 1 -18.11 -32.02 -3.81
C MET A 1 -16.83 -31.27 -3.55
N GLU A 2 -15.88 -31.34 -4.47
CA GLU A 2 -14.64 -30.56 -4.39
C GLU A 2 -14.94 -29.09 -4.75
N THR A 3 -14.27 -28.15 -4.08
CA THR A 3 -14.43 -26.72 -4.38
C THR A 3 -13.81 -26.42 -5.75
N PRO A 4 -14.58 -25.94 -6.74
CA PRO A 4 -14.06 -25.72 -8.10
C PRO A 4 -13.24 -24.42 -8.22
N VAL A 5 -13.23 -23.59 -7.18
CA VAL A 5 -12.43 -22.36 -7.10
C VAL A 5 -11.09 -22.67 -6.45
N LYS A 6 -9.99 -22.45 -7.18
CA LYS A 6 -8.63 -22.57 -6.66
C LYS A 6 -7.92 -21.23 -6.79
N VAL A 7 -7.75 -20.54 -5.67
CA VAL A 7 -6.91 -19.34 -5.60
C VAL A 7 -5.44 -19.75 -5.74
N THR A 8 -4.71 -19.12 -6.65
CA THR A 8 -3.29 -19.38 -6.89
C THR A 8 -2.40 -18.37 -6.18
N GLU A 9 -2.83 -17.11 -6.13
CA GLU A 9 -2.12 -15.99 -5.52
C GLU A 9 -3.08 -14.80 -5.31
N LEU A 10 -2.60 -13.78 -4.59
CA LEU A 10 -3.25 -12.48 -4.54
C LEU A 10 -2.91 -11.71 -5.83
N GLY A 11 -3.90 -11.37 -6.65
CA GLY A 11 -3.65 -10.69 -7.93
C GLY A 11 -3.26 -9.21 -7.81
N HIS A 12 -4.06 -8.42 -7.09
CA HIS A 12 -3.77 -7.01 -6.79
C HIS A 12 -4.75 -6.48 -5.73
N VAL A 13 -4.42 -5.33 -5.15
CA VAL A 13 -5.34 -4.54 -4.32
C VAL A 13 -5.69 -3.24 -5.05
N SER A 14 -6.94 -2.81 -4.96
CA SER A 14 -7.40 -1.56 -5.56
C SER A 14 -7.95 -0.64 -4.46
N LEU A 15 -7.39 0.56 -4.38
CA LEU A 15 -7.78 1.60 -3.43
C LEU A 15 -8.53 2.72 -4.14
N TYR A 16 -9.58 3.22 -3.47
CA TYR A 16 -10.05 4.57 -3.76
C TYR A 16 -9.20 5.58 -3.01
N VAL A 17 -8.71 6.59 -3.73
CA VAL A 17 -7.87 7.65 -3.19
C VAL A 17 -8.46 9.03 -3.50
N ARG A 18 -8.23 10.01 -2.64
CA ARG A 18 -8.72 11.38 -2.85
C ARG A 18 -7.90 12.14 -3.89
N ASP A 19 -6.58 11.93 -3.87
CA ASP A 19 -5.61 12.64 -4.70
C ASP A 19 -4.61 11.64 -5.31
N LEU A 20 -4.63 11.50 -6.63
CA LEU A 20 -3.76 10.60 -7.38
C LEU A 20 -2.30 11.06 -7.36
N ASP A 21 -2.03 12.36 -7.29
CA ASP A 21 -0.66 12.88 -7.25
C ASP A 21 -0.06 12.71 -5.85
N ALA A 22 -0.86 12.88 -4.80
CA ALA A 22 -0.44 12.52 -3.44
C ALA A 22 -0.14 11.02 -3.34
N SER A 23 -1.02 10.18 -3.90
CA SER A 23 -0.85 8.72 -3.94
C SER A 23 0.40 8.33 -4.73
N ARG A 24 0.64 8.96 -5.89
CA ARG A 24 1.84 8.76 -6.70
C ARG A 24 3.12 9.09 -5.92
N ARG A 25 3.18 10.25 -5.27
CA ARG A 25 4.34 10.63 -4.45
C ARG A 25 4.59 9.60 -3.34
N PHE A 26 3.53 9.14 -2.69
CA PHE A 26 3.65 8.15 -1.62
C PHE A 26 4.11 6.78 -2.15
N TYR A 27 3.34 6.18 -3.07
CA TYR A 27 3.58 4.79 -3.50
C TYR A 27 4.81 4.65 -4.41
N ARG A 28 5.08 5.62 -5.28
CA ARG A 28 6.24 5.58 -6.17
C ARG A 28 7.49 6.15 -5.51
N ASP A 29 7.41 7.38 -5.00
CA ASP A 29 8.62 8.10 -4.59
C ASP A 29 9.09 7.73 -3.18
N ILE A 30 8.16 7.44 -2.25
CA ILE A 30 8.50 7.08 -0.87
C ILE A 30 8.57 5.56 -0.70
N LEU A 31 7.54 4.83 -1.13
CA LEU A 31 7.48 3.38 -0.95
C LEU A 31 8.30 2.60 -2.00
N GLY A 32 8.64 3.24 -3.12
CA GLY A 32 9.50 2.65 -4.15
C GLY A 32 8.80 1.69 -5.10
N LEU A 33 7.47 1.67 -5.16
CA LEU A 33 6.75 0.89 -6.17
C LEU A 33 6.97 1.48 -7.56
N THR A 34 7.04 0.62 -8.57
CA THR A 34 7.16 1.06 -9.96
C THR A 34 5.78 1.43 -10.50
N GLU A 35 5.58 2.67 -10.93
CA GLU A 35 4.37 3.08 -11.66
C GLU A 35 4.40 2.46 -13.06
N THR A 36 3.52 1.51 -13.34
CA THR A 36 3.49 0.77 -14.61
C THR A 36 2.55 1.37 -15.64
N GLY A 37 1.70 2.31 -15.24
CA GLY A 37 0.87 3.07 -16.17
C GLY A 37 -0.32 3.75 -15.49
N SER A 38 -1.22 4.26 -16.33
CA SER A 38 -2.48 4.84 -15.90
C SER A 38 -3.66 4.31 -16.74
N GLY A 39 -4.87 4.40 -16.18
CA GLY A 39 -6.10 3.91 -16.79
C GLY A 39 -7.25 4.91 -16.70
N LYS A 40 -8.35 4.62 -17.41
CA LYS A 40 -9.59 5.42 -17.42
C LYS A 40 -9.34 6.93 -17.63
N GLY A 41 -8.49 7.29 -18.59
CA GLY A 41 -8.16 8.69 -18.88
C GLY A 41 -7.39 9.39 -17.74
N GLY A 42 -6.51 8.67 -17.05
CA GLY A 42 -5.70 9.20 -15.95
C GLY A 42 -6.37 9.18 -14.58
N ARG A 43 -7.53 8.52 -14.45
CA ARG A 43 -8.24 8.36 -13.17
C ARG A 43 -7.73 7.22 -12.30
N ILE A 44 -6.90 6.34 -12.87
CA ILE A 44 -6.30 5.21 -12.16
C ILE A 44 -4.79 5.23 -12.37
N LEU A 45 -4.04 4.96 -11.30
CA LEU A 45 -2.62 4.65 -11.35
C LEU A 45 -2.40 3.18 -11.03
N PHE A 46 -1.43 2.57 -11.71
CA PHE A 46 -1.03 1.18 -11.48
C PHE A 46 0.41 1.13 -10.96
N PHE A 47 0.64 0.36 -9.91
CA PHE A 47 1.94 0.22 -9.26
C PHE A 47 2.32 -1.26 -9.11
N SER A 48 3.60 -1.58 -9.28
CA SER A 48 4.16 -2.92 -9.14
C SER A 48 5.28 -2.95 -8.10
N ALA A 49 5.29 -3.99 -7.28
CA ALA A 49 6.40 -4.41 -6.41
C ALA A 49 7.40 -5.32 -7.14
N GLY A 50 7.18 -5.60 -8.44
CA GLY A 50 8.11 -6.30 -9.33
C GLY A 50 7.71 -7.72 -9.72
N VAL A 51 6.60 -8.26 -9.20
CA VAL A 51 6.14 -9.62 -9.53
C VAL A 51 5.05 -9.62 -10.60
N HIS A 52 4.05 -8.75 -10.47
CA HIS A 52 2.95 -8.62 -11.43
C HIS A 52 3.03 -7.32 -12.24
N HIS A 53 2.24 -7.21 -13.33
CA HIS A 53 2.09 -5.93 -14.04
C HIS A 53 1.64 -4.81 -13.11
N HIS A 54 0.79 -5.13 -12.13
CA HIS A 54 0.47 -4.27 -11.02
C HIS A 54 0.05 -5.11 -9.81
N ASP A 55 0.51 -4.71 -8.63
CA ASP A 55 0.16 -5.29 -7.33
C ASP A 55 -0.81 -4.35 -6.57
N LEU A 56 -0.76 -3.05 -6.89
CA LEU A 56 -1.62 -2.02 -6.33
C LEU A 56 -2.17 -1.14 -7.45
N SER A 57 -3.46 -0.81 -7.38
CA SER A 57 -4.04 0.28 -8.16
C SER A 57 -4.68 1.34 -7.26
N CYS A 58 -4.58 2.61 -7.67
CA CYS A 58 -5.21 3.73 -6.98
C CYS A 58 -6.17 4.41 -7.96
N GLU A 59 -7.47 4.34 -7.70
CA GLU A 59 -8.52 5.01 -8.47
C GLU A 59 -9.01 6.26 -7.73
N ARG A 60 -9.16 7.38 -8.43
CA ARG A 60 -9.74 8.58 -7.84
C ARG A 60 -11.18 8.30 -7.41
N ALA A 61 -11.45 8.47 -6.13
CA ALA A 61 -12.77 8.28 -5.54
C ALA A 61 -13.86 9.05 -6.31
N HIS A 62 -15.05 8.46 -6.40
CA HIS A 62 -16.19 9.05 -7.09
C HIS A 62 -16.98 10.02 -6.19
N ALA A 63 -16.96 9.78 -4.88
CA ALA A 63 -17.57 10.65 -3.89
C ALA A 63 -16.55 11.71 -3.44
N GLU A 64 -17.00 12.96 -3.39
CA GLU A 64 -16.27 14.03 -2.72
C GLU A 64 -16.60 13.99 -1.23
N GLY A 65 -15.57 13.94 -0.38
CA GLY A 65 -15.74 13.76 1.06
C GLY A 65 -15.96 12.30 1.49
N GLY A 66 -15.58 12.02 2.73
CA GLY A 66 -15.51 10.68 3.30
C GLY A 66 -14.24 10.55 4.13
N GLY A 67 -14.39 10.37 5.44
CA GLY A 67 -13.29 9.97 6.30
C GLY A 67 -13.05 8.46 6.17
N PRO A 68 -11.92 7.95 6.71
CA PRO A 68 -11.76 6.52 6.88
C PRO A 68 -12.97 5.94 7.62
N PRO A 69 -13.36 4.68 7.34
CA PRO A 69 -14.43 4.03 8.09
C PRO A 69 -14.11 4.06 9.59
N PRO A 70 -15.13 4.04 10.47
CA PRO A 70 -14.91 4.01 11.92
C PRO A 70 -13.96 2.87 12.31
N ALA A 71 -13.13 3.12 13.32
CA ALA A 71 -12.23 2.08 13.83
C ALA A 71 -13.01 0.82 14.21
N GLY A 72 -12.55 -0.35 13.71
CA GLY A 72 -13.21 -1.64 13.95
C GLY A 72 -14.40 -1.95 13.05
N ALA A 73 -14.80 -1.04 12.14
CA ALA A 73 -15.80 -1.37 11.14
C ALA A 73 -15.24 -2.34 10.08
N PRO A 74 -16.07 -3.24 9.51
CA PRO A 74 -15.67 -4.06 8.37
C PRO A 74 -15.18 -3.20 7.19
N GLY A 75 -14.06 -3.60 6.59
CA GLY A 75 -13.41 -2.88 5.51
C GLY A 75 -11.96 -3.34 5.32
N LEU A 76 -11.21 -2.65 4.45
CA LEU A 76 -9.78 -2.86 4.35
C LEU A 76 -9.11 -2.36 5.63
N TYR A 77 -8.43 -3.26 6.33
CA TYR A 77 -7.71 -2.92 7.56
C TYR A 77 -6.32 -2.37 7.26
N HIS A 78 -5.47 -3.16 6.59
CA HIS A 78 -4.13 -2.74 6.14
C HIS A 78 -3.68 -3.56 4.92
N ILE A 79 -2.61 -3.09 4.27
CA ILE A 79 -1.85 -3.82 3.25
C ILE A 79 -0.41 -3.94 3.74
N ALA A 80 0.18 -5.13 3.63
CA ALA A 80 1.57 -5.36 4.00
C ALA A 80 2.46 -5.49 2.74
N PHE A 81 3.58 -4.77 2.72
CA PHE A 81 4.63 -4.90 1.71
C PHE A 81 5.93 -5.37 2.37
N ALA A 82 6.52 -6.43 1.81
CA ALA A 82 7.85 -6.85 2.20
C ALA A 82 8.89 -5.88 1.61
N VAL A 83 9.67 -5.22 2.46
CA VAL A 83 10.68 -4.22 2.07
C VAL A 83 12.12 -4.72 2.22
N GLY A 84 12.28 -6.01 2.55
CA GLY A 84 13.57 -6.64 2.75
C GLY A 84 13.43 -8.01 3.41
N ARG A 85 14.57 -8.53 3.86
CA ARG A 85 14.69 -9.83 4.56
C ARG A 85 15.34 -9.70 5.93
N THR A 86 15.89 -8.55 6.29
CA THR A 86 16.66 -8.38 7.53
C THR A 86 16.12 -7.24 8.39
N ARG A 87 16.33 -7.32 9.71
CA ARG A 87 15.99 -6.22 10.64
C ARG A 87 16.75 -4.94 10.31
N ASP A 88 17.95 -5.04 9.75
CA ASP A 88 18.73 -3.87 9.30
C ASP A 88 18.09 -3.18 8.09
N GLU A 89 17.51 -3.94 7.16
CA GLU A 89 16.71 -3.38 6.06
C GLU A 89 15.46 -2.69 6.58
N LEU A 90 14.75 -3.32 7.53
CA LEU A 90 13.58 -2.71 8.17
C LEU A 90 13.96 -1.39 8.87
N ALA A 91 15.09 -1.37 9.60
CA ALA A 91 15.58 -0.17 10.25
C ALA A 91 15.97 0.94 9.26
N ARG A 92 16.50 0.58 8.07
CA ARG A 92 16.74 1.53 6.98
C ARG A 92 15.44 2.10 6.43
N ALA A 93 14.46 1.24 6.17
CA ALA A 93 13.13 1.66 5.71
C ALA A 93 12.46 2.62 6.71
N ARG A 94 12.57 2.33 8.03
CA ARG A 94 12.05 3.19 9.10
C ARG A 94 12.65 4.59 9.05
N ARG A 95 13.98 4.70 9.00
CA ARG A 95 14.67 6.00 8.90
C ARG A 95 14.29 6.75 7.63
N TRP A 96 14.13 6.03 6.52
CA TRP A 96 13.73 6.63 5.24
C TRP A 96 12.33 7.27 5.33
N VAL A 97 11.33 6.54 5.84
CA VAL A 97 9.97 7.08 5.93
C VAL A 97 9.86 8.23 6.94
N GLU A 98 10.61 8.17 8.05
CA GLU A 98 10.69 9.25 9.04
C GLU A 98 11.29 10.52 8.43
N ALA A 99 12.35 10.39 7.62
CA ALA A 99 12.95 11.51 6.91
C ALA A 99 12.01 12.17 5.88
N HIS A 100 10.97 11.44 5.44
CA HIS A 100 9.90 11.96 4.57
C HIS A 100 8.67 12.45 5.35
N GLY A 101 8.78 12.58 6.68
CA GLY A 101 7.73 13.15 7.53
C GLY A 101 6.60 12.17 7.88
N LEU A 102 6.77 10.88 7.62
CA LEU A 102 5.82 9.85 8.04
C LEU A 102 6.12 9.42 9.48
N THR A 103 5.07 9.10 10.24
CA THR A 103 5.19 8.61 11.62
C THR A 103 4.93 7.11 11.68
N PRO A 104 5.96 6.28 11.95
CA PRO A 104 5.79 4.85 12.20
C PRO A 104 4.91 4.57 13.44
N PHE A 105 4.16 3.49 13.40
CA PHE A 105 3.37 2.98 14.53
C PHE A 105 3.18 1.46 14.42
N GLY A 106 2.59 0.84 15.45
CA GLY A 106 2.28 -0.60 15.42
C GLY A 106 3.52 -1.47 15.26
N GLU A 107 4.60 -1.15 15.98
CA GLU A 107 5.89 -1.82 15.83
C GLU A 107 5.86 -3.26 16.34
N ALA A 108 6.50 -4.12 15.58
CA ALA A 108 6.78 -5.52 15.90
C ALA A 108 8.23 -5.86 15.54
N ASP A 109 8.65 -7.06 15.90
CA ASP A 109 10.01 -7.54 15.69
C ASP A 109 10.48 -7.52 14.21
N THR A 110 9.52 -7.67 13.29
CA THR A 110 9.76 -7.80 11.84
C THR A 110 8.89 -6.85 11.01
N SER A 111 8.22 -5.88 11.64
CA SER A 111 7.40 -4.92 10.91
C SER A 111 7.14 -3.62 11.68
N PHE A 112 6.74 -2.59 10.94
CA PHE A 112 6.06 -1.41 11.48
C PHE A 112 5.07 -0.91 10.44
N SER A 113 4.13 -0.07 10.86
CA SER A 113 3.12 0.51 9.97
C SER A 113 3.31 2.02 9.79
N ILE A 114 2.86 2.52 8.65
CA ILE A 114 2.71 3.94 8.30
C ILE A 114 1.31 4.15 7.69
N ARG A 115 0.92 5.41 7.49
CA ARG A 115 -0.32 5.75 6.78
C ARG A 115 -0.02 6.33 5.41
N ASP A 116 -0.79 5.91 4.42
CA ASP A 116 -0.84 6.59 3.12
C ASP A 116 -1.52 7.97 3.24
N PRO A 117 -1.60 8.77 2.16
CA PRO A 117 -2.25 10.08 2.17
C PRO A 117 -3.75 10.04 2.52
N ASP A 118 -4.41 8.91 2.36
CA ASP A 118 -5.84 8.69 2.64
C ASP A 118 -6.09 8.10 4.04
N GLY A 119 -5.02 7.75 4.77
CA GLY A 119 -5.06 7.19 6.11
C GLY A 119 -5.06 5.66 6.15
N THR A 120 -5.00 4.98 4.99
CA THR A 120 -4.87 3.52 4.89
C THR A 120 -3.59 3.08 5.59
N GLN A 121 -3.69 2.04 6.41
CA GLN A 121 -2.51 1.48 7.06
C GLN A 121 -1.70 0.65 6.06
N ILE A 122 -0.43 1.00 5.92
CA ILE A 122 0.55 0.28 5.12
C ILE A 122 1.58 -0.29 6.08
N GLU A 123 1.66 -1.61 6.16
CA GLU A 123 2.65 -2.32 6.97
C GLU A 123 3.89 -2.61 6.12
N LEU A 124 5.06 -2.23 6.63
CA LEU A 124 6.35 -2.57 6.04
C LEU A 124 6.92 -3.73 6.83
N THR A 125 7.11 -4.86 6.16
CA THR A 125 7.54 -6.11 6.78
C THR A 125 8.88 -6.56 6.24
N VAL A 126 9.57 -7.39 7.01
CA VAL A 126 10.66 -8.24 6.51
C VAL A 126 10.34 -9.67 6.88
N ASN A 127 10.61 -10.60 5.96
CA ASN A 127 10.54 -12.03 6.24
C ASN A 127 11.99 -12.56 6.32
N PRO A 128 12.56 -12.68 7.53
CA PRO A 128 13.90 -13.21 7.74
C PRO A 128 14.04 -14.70 7.44
#